data_AF-A0A4R4SK51-F1
#
_entry.id   AF-A0A4R4SK51-F1
#
_cell.length_a   1.000
_cell.length_b   1.000
_cell.length_c   1.000
_cell.angle_alpha   90.00
_cell.angle_beta   90.00
_cell.angle_gamma   90.00
#
_symmetry.space_group_name_H-M   'P 1'
#
loop_
_entity.id
_entity.type
_entity.pdbx_description
1 polymer ?
#
loop_
_entity_poly.entity_id
_entity_poly.type
_entity_poly.pdbx_seq_one_letter_code
_entity_poly.pdbx_strand_id
1 'polypeptide(L)'
;MNVLDHSHLTRAADFMRRSARLIDRHRFALHFRGGPAGPVLQALRAYENPDGGYGHALEPDLRGEGSQPVATQHALQFLHEAGADDDPAVTRTGDYLASITRADGGVPFVLPTVRDTPHAPWW
;
A
#
# COMPACT_ATOMS: atom_id res chain seq x y z
N MET A 1 -10.85 -14.14 -24.35
CA MET A 1 -10.78 -13.49 -23.03
C MET A 1 -10.56 -14.58 -22.00
N ASN A 2 -9.45 -14.56 -21.27
CA ASN A 2 -9.22 -15.55 -20.22
C ASN A 2 -10.04 -15.13 -18.99
N VAL A 3 -10.97 -15.98 -18.57
CA VAL A 3 -11.79 -15.76 -17.37
C VAL A 3 -11.29 -16.68 -16.28
N LEU A 4 -11.02 -16.13 -15.10
CA LEU A 4 -10.65 -16.92 -13.93
C LEU A 4 -11.91 -17.59 -13.38
N ASP A 5 -11.90 -18.91 -13.32
CA ASP A 5 -12.96 -19.69 -12.66
C ASP A 5 -12.65 -19.91 -11.16
N HIS A 6 -13.54 -20.63 -10.47
CA HIS A 6 -13.41 -20.96 -9.05
C HIS A 6 -12.13 -21.75 -8.73
N SER A 7 -11.65 -22.60 -9.64
CA SER A 7 -10.43 -23.38 -9.44
C SER A 7 -9.19 -22.47 -9.47
N HIS A 8 -9.17 -21.49 -10.37
CA HIS A 8 -8.12 -20.47 -10.42
C HIS A 8 -8.12 -19.63 -9.14
N LEU A 9 -9.30 -19.23 -8.65
CA LEU A 9 -9.38 -18.46 -7.40
C LEU A 9 -8.90 -19.26 -6.19
N THR A 10 -9.17 -20.57 -6.16
CA THR A 10 -8.67 -21.47 -5.12
C THR A 10 -7.14 -21.56 -5.12
N ARG A 11 -6.55 -21.72 -6.32
CA ARG A 11 -5.08 -21.73 -6.47
C ARG A 11 -4.45 -20.39 -6.07
N ALA A 12 -5.08 -19.28 -6.43
CA ALA A 12 -4.63 -17.94 -6.02
C ALA A 12 -4.67 -17.81 -4.49
N ALA A 13 -5.77 -18.24 -3.87
CA ALA A 13 -5.92 -18.28 -2.42
C ALA A 13 -4.80 -19.09 -1.72
N ASP A 14 -4.41 -20.24 -2.26
CA ASP A 14 -3.34 -21.07 -1.72
C ASP A 14 -1.95 -20.44 -1.90
N PHE A 15 -1.72 -19.73 -3.01
CA PHE A 15 -0.52 -18.92 -3.20
C PHE A 15 -0.47 -17.77 -2.19
N MET A 16 -1.54 -17.00 -2.05
CA MET A 16 -1.64 -15.89 -1.09
C MET A 16 -1.39 -16.37 0.34
N ARG A 17 -1.92 -17.54 0.73
CA ARG A 17 -1.70 -18.11 2.07
C ARG A 17 -0.23 -18.38 2.35
N ARG A 18 0.54 -18.83 1.35
CA ARG A 18 1.93 -19.28 1.51
C ARG A 18 2.97 -18.19 1.32
N SER A 19 2.67 -17.17 0.53
CA SER A 19 3.70 -16.27 0.00
C SER A 19 3.42 -14.79 0.20
N ALA A 20 2.16 -14.39 0.42
CA ALA A 20 1.81 -12.98 0.48
C ALA A 20 2.03 -12.37 1.87
N ARG A 21 2.29 -11.05 1.89
CA ARG A 21 2.36 -10.27 3.14
C ARG A 21 0.99 -10.32 3.83
N LEU A 22 0.98 -10.08 5.13
CA LEU A 22 -0.26 -10.14 5.91
C LEU A 22 -1.33 -9.17 5.38
N ILE A 23 -0.95 -7.94 5.03
CA ILE A 23 -1.86 -6.94 4.47
C ILE A 23 -2.47 -7.40 3.13
N ASP A 24 -1.69 -8.05 2.26
CA ASP A 24 -2.18 -8.57 0.98
C ASP A 24 -3.15 -9.75 1.18
N ARG A 25 -2.92 -10.58 2.22
CA ARG A 25 -3.85 -11.66 2.59
C ARG A 25 -5.18 -11.09 3.07
N HIS A 26 -5.16 -10.01 3.83
CA HIS A 26 -6.38 -9.32 4.27
C HIS A 26 -7.09 -8.65 3.09
N ARG A 27 -6.37 -7.97 2.20
CA ARG A 27 -6.92 -7.39 0.97
C ARG A 27 -7.54 -8.45 0.06
N PHE A 28 -6.89 -9.60 -0.09
CA PHE A 28 -7.47 -10.72 -0.84
C PHE A 28 -8.77 -11.22 -0.19
N ALA A 29 -8.79 -11.36 1.13
CA ALA A 29 -10.00 -11.80 1.84
C ALA A 29 -11.16 -10.80 1.70
N LEU A 30 -10.86 -9.49 1.77
CA LEU A 30 -11.83 -8.41 1.55
C LEU A 30 -12.51 -8.57 0.18
N HIS A 31 -11.73 -8.66 -0.90
CA HIS A 31 -12.27 -8.68 -2.27
C HIS A 31 -12.88 -10.01 -2.69
N PHE A 32 -12.33 -11.14 -2.24
CA PHE A 32 -12.67 -12.45 -2.81
C PHE A 32 -13.32 -13.43 -1.83
N ARG A 33 -13.46 -13.06 -0.55
CA ARG A 33 -14.02 -13.94 0.50
C ARG A 33 -15.03 -13.25 1.40
N GLY A 34 -15.46 -12.02 1.08
CA GLY A 34 -16.36 -11.25 1.94
C GLY A 34 -15.75 -10.94 3.31
N GLY A 35 -14.41 -10.85 3.38
CA GLY A 35 -13.71 -10.51 4.61
C GLY A 35 -13.98 -9.06 5.04
N PRO A 36 -13.91 -8.73 6.34
CA PRO A 36 -14.12 -7.36 6.80
C PRO A 36 -12.95 -6.44 6.45
N ALA A 37 -13.21 -5.14 6.37
CA ALA A 37 -12.21 -4.10 6.15
C ALA A 37 -11.21 -3.93 7.31
N GLY A 38 -11.66 -4.13 8.56
CA GLY A 38 -10.87 -3.87 9.77
C GLY A 38 -9.45 -4.45 9.78
N PRO A 39 -9.24 -5.75 9.45
CA PRO A 39 -7.91 -6.34 9.36
C PRO A 39 -6.97 -5.69 8.34
N VAL A 40 -7.49 -5.17 7.23
CA VAL A 40 -6.69 -4.41 6.24
C VAL A 40 -6.20 -3.12 6.88
N LEU A 41 -7.12 -2.36 7.48
CA LEU A 41 -6.81 -1.09 8.13
C LEU A 41 -5.83 -1.26 9.28
N GLN A 42 -6.02 -2.29 10.11
CA GLN A 42 -5.12 -2.59 11.22
C GLN A 42 -3.71 -2.93 10.74
N ALA A 43 -3.57 -3.74 9.69
CA ALA A 43 -2.28 -4.04 9.12
C ALA A 43 -1.62 -2.81 8.47
N LEU A 44 -2.42 -1.96 7.81
CA LEU A 44 -1.93 -0.73 7.17
C LEU A 44 -1.26 0.24 8.15
N ARG A 45 -1.75 0.32 9.40
CA ARG A 45 -1.17 1.23 10.42
C ARG A 45 0.31 0.98 10.69
N ALA A 46 0.79 -0.27 10.52
CA ALA A 46 2.19 -0.60 10.75
C ALA A 46 3.14 -0.03 9.67
N TYR A 47 2.60 0.47 8.55
CA TYR A 47 3.37 1.04 7.45
C TYR A 47 3.41 2.57 7.47
N GLU A 48 2.62 3.20 8.35
CA GLU A 48 2.52 4.66 8.45
C GLU A 48 3.70 5.25 9.23
N ASN A 49 4.27 6.34 8.73
CA ASN A 49 5.33 7.07 9.39
C ASN A 49 4.79 8.34 10.08
N PRO A 50 5.52 8.90 11.07
CA PRO A 50 5.09 10.09 11.80
C PRO A 50 4.86 11.35 10.95
N ASP A 51 5.44 11.40 9.75
CA ASP A 51 5.28 12.50 8.79
C ASP A 51 3.98 12.42 7.97
N GLY A 52 3.17 11.37 8.15
CA GLY A 52 1.94 11.13 7.41
C GLY A 52 2.13 10.36 6.09
N GLY A 53 3.38 10.07 5.72
CA GLY A 53 3.72 9.22 4.59
C GLY A 53 3.79 7.74 4.97
N TYR A 54 4.08 6.90 3.97
CA TYR A 54 4.17 5.45 4.14
C TYR A 54 5.47 4.88 3.57
N GLY A 55 5.98 3.84 4.22
CA GLY A 55 7.20 3.12 3.84
C GLY A 55 7.09 1.64 4.19
N HIS A 56 8.15 1.07 4.76
CA HIS A 56 8.19 -0.28 5.35
C HIS A 56 7.81 -1.41 4.39
N ALA A 57 8.17 -1.28 3.12
CA ALA A 57 7.77 -2.21 2.06
C ALA A 57 6.25 -2.32 1.87
N LEU A 58 5.49 -1.23 2.04
CA LEU A 58 4.07 -1.19 1.64
C LEU A 58 3.92 -1.31 0.12
N GLU A 59 4.72 -0.56 -0.62
CA GLU A 59 5.10 -0.92 -1.99
C GLU A 59 6.21 -1.99 -1.87
N PRO A 60 6.00 -3.21 -2.38
CA PRO A 60 6.89 -4.35 -2.09
C PRO A 60 8.28 -4.26 -2.73
N ASP A 61 8.48 -3.45 -3.76
CA ASP A 61 9.79 -3.25 -4.36
C ASP A 61 10.65 -2.23 -3.57
N LEU A 62 10.04 -1.36 -2.78
CA LEU A 62 10.69 -0.37 -1.93
C LEU A 62 10.82 -0.88 -0.48
N ARG A 63 11.95 -1.48 -0.09
CA ARG A 63 12.08 -2.12 1.24
C ARG A 63 12.42 -1.17 2.39
N GLY A 64 12.77 0.08 2.10
CA GLY A 64 13.10 1.09 3.11
C GLY A 64 11.92 1.44 4.01
N GLU A 65 12.25 1.84 5.24
CA GLU A 65 11.34 2.33 6.26
C GLU A 65 10.81 3.74 5.95
N GLY A 66 11.58 4.54 5.22
CA GLY A 66 11.28 5.94 4.94
C GLY A 66 10.03 6.13 4.08
N SER A 67 9.35 7.25 4.29
CA SER A 67 8.17 7.62 3.51
C SER A 67 8.51 7.80 2.03
N GLN A 68 7.71 7.17 1.16
CA GLN A 68 7.84 7.27 -0.30
C GLN A 68 6.47 7.59 -0.94
N PRO A 69 6.42 8.46 -1.96
CA PRO A 69 5.18 8.80 -2.66
C PRO A 69 4.43 7.58 -3.21
N VAL A 70 5.12 6.62 -3.86
CA VAL A 70 4.46 5.39 -4.37
C VAL A 70 3.88 4.53 -3.24
N ALA A 71 4.60 4.36 -2.12
CA ALA A 71 4.08 3.62 -0.98
C ALA A 71 2.85 4.34 -0.38
N THR A 72 2.88 5.67 -0.33
CA THR A 72 1.75 6.50 0.12
C THR A 72 0.54 6.39 -0.80
N GLN A 73 0.75 6.32 -2.13
CA GLN A 73 -0.31 6.02 -3.08
C GLN A 73 -0.96 4.64 -2.80
N HIS A 74 -0.16 3.62 -2.48
CA HIS A 74 -0.70 2.31 -2.08
C HIS A 74 -1.55 2.42 -0.81
N ALA A 75 -1.14 3.20 0.18
CA ALA A 75 -1.92 3.41 1.39
C ALA A 75 -3.30 4.01 1.10
N LEU A 76 -3.38 5.04 0.25
CA LEU A 76 -4.65 5.61 -0.20
C LEU A 76 -5.52 4.56 -0.90
N GLN A 77 -4.93 3.70 -1.72
CA GLN A 77 -5.67 2.62 -2.37
C GLN A 77 -6.22 1.60 -1.35
N PHE A 78 -5.42 1.21 -0.33
CA PHE A 78 -5.90 0.33 0.73
C PHE A 78 -7.04 0.95 1.54
N LEU A 79 -6.94 2.24 1.87
CA LEU A 79 -8.00 2.98 2.58
C LEU A 79 -9.28 3.01 1.75
N HIS A 80 -9.18 3.38 0.48
CA HIS A 80 -10.32 3.45 -0.43
C HIS A 80 -11.02 2.09 -0.61
N GLU A 81 -10.25 1.04 -0.87
CA GLU A 81 -10.79 -0.32 -1.03
C GLU A 81 -11.46 -0.85 0.24
N ALA A 82 -10.98 -0.42 1.40
CA ALA A 82 -11.56 -0.73 2.70
C ALA A 82 -12.79 0.14 3.05
N GLY A 83 -13.15 1.10 2.19
CA GLY A 83 -14.24 2.05 2.42
C GLY A 83 -13.95 3.08 3.50
N ALA A 84 -12.67 3.41 3.72
CA ALA A 84 -12.19 4.28 4.79
C ALA A 84 -11.69 5.63 4.24
N ASP A 85 -12.47 6.24 3.34
CA ASP A 85 -12.14 7.53 2.72
C ASP A 85 -12.17 8.71 3.73
N ASP A 86 -12.85 8.54 4.87
CA ASP A 86 -12.95 9.49 5.98
C ASP A 86 -11.92 9.24 7.10
N ASP A 87 -11.00 8.28 6.90
CA ASP A 87 -9.97 7.96 7.87
C ASP A 87 -9.02 9.15 8.09
N PRO A 88 -8.64 9.49 9.33
CA PRO A 88 -7.70 10.58 9.60
C PRO A 88 -6.33 10.42 8.90
N ALA A 89 -5.95 9.20 8.52
CA ALA A 89 -4.76 8.97 7.71
C ALA A 89 -4.82 9.65 6.32
N VAL A 90 -6.02 9.77 5.72
CA VAL A 90 -6.20 10.44 4.42
C VAL A 90 -5.75 11.90 4.51
N THR A 91 -6.15 12.62 5.56
CA THR A 91 -5.71 14.01 5.79
C THR A 91 -4.20 14.09 6.01
N ARG A 92 -3.63 13.23 6.87
CA ARG A 92 -2.18 13.23 7.12
C ARG A 92 -1.37 12.92 5.87
N THR A 93 -1.85 12.02 5.03
CA THR A 93 -1.28 11.76 3.70
C THR A 93 -1.35 13.00 2.80
N GLY A 94 -2.46 13.74 2.83
CA GLY A 94 -2.56 15.02 2.13
C GLY A 94 -1.49 16.02 2.58
N ASP A 95 -1.28 16.16 3.88
CA ASP A 95 -0.26 17.04 4.45
C ASP A 95 1.16 16.60 4.05
N TYR A 96 1.44 15.29 4.10
CA TYR A 96 2.72 14.72 3.63
C TYR A 96 2.95 15.01 2.14
N LEU A 97 1.97 14.74 1.28
CA LEU A 97 2.09 14.96 -0.16
C LEU A 97 2.30 16.44 -0.48
N ALA A 98 1.62 17.34 0.22
CA ALA A 98 1.83 18.79 0.10
C ALA A 98 3.27 19.19 0.48
N SER A 99 3.84 18.58 1.53
CA SER A 99 5.20 18.88 1.99
C SER A 99 6.31 18.50 0.99
N ILE A 100 6.04 17.53 0.11
CA ILE A 100 6.99 17.04 -0.91
C ILE A 100 6.64 17.49 -2.34
N THR A 101 5.58 18.28 -2.50
CA THR A 101 5.15 18.79 -3.79
C THR A 101 6.21 19.74 -4.37
N ARG A 102 6.55 19.55 -5.65
CA ARG A 102 7.51 20.39 -6.38
C ARG A 102 6.88 21.73 -6.76
N ALA A 103 7.71 22.69 -7.13
CA ALA A 103 7.26 24.04 -7.51
C ALA A 103 6.28 24.07 -8.71
N ASP A 104 6.26 23.02 -9.53
CA ASP A 104 5.31 22.84 -10.64
C ASP A 104 3.98 22.19 -10.22
N GLY A 105 3.79 21.91 -8.92
CA GLY A 105 2.61 21.23 -8.38
C GLY A 105 2.67 19.71 -8.48
N GLY A 106 3.72 19.13 -9.04
CA GLY A 106 3.89 17.69 -9.16
C GLY A 106 4.42 17.05 -7.87
N VAL A 107 3.87 15.89 -7.51
CA VAL A 107 4.49 15.01 -6.51
C VAL A 107 5.51 14.11 -7.22
N PRO A 108 6.76 14.00 -6.72
CA PRO A 108 7.73 13.10 -7.33
C PRO A 108 7.24 11.66 -7.25
N PHE A 109 7.63 10.82 -8.20
CA PHE A 109 7.26 9.39 -8.17
C PHE A 109 7.86 8.70 -6.95
N VAL A 110 9.14 8.92 -6.69
CA VAL A 110 9.87 8.53 -5.46
C VAL A 110 10.76 9.68 -5.01
N LEU A 111 11.12 9.71 -3.72
CA LEU A 111 12.11 10.64 -3.20
C LEU A 111 13.53 10.09 -3.41
N PRO A 112 14.56 10.96 -3.51
CA PRO A 112 15.95 10.52 -3.66
C PRO A 112 16.44 9.55 -2.57
N THR A 113 15.84 9.62 -1.37
CA THR A 113 16.13 8.76 -0.22
C THR A 113 15.87 7.28 -0.48
N VAL A 114 15.15 6.93 -1.55
CA VAL A 114 14.95 5.53 -1.97
C VAL A 114 16.29 4.81 -2.18
N ARG A 115 17.32 5.54 -2.66
CA ARG A 115 18.65 5.01 -2.98
C ARG A 115 19.44 4.57 -1.75
N ASP A 116 19.04 5.04 -0.58
CA ASP A 116 19.74 4.79 0.69
C ASP A 116 19.27 3.50 1.38
N THR A 117 18.24 2.85 0.83
CA THR A 117 17.61 1.64 1.40
C THR A 117 17.46 0.55 0.34
N PRO A 118 17.25 -0.74 0.70
CA PRO A 118 17.10 -1.77 -0.32
C PRO A 118 15.86 -1.52 -1.19
N HIS A 119 16.04 -1.57 -2.51
CA HIS A 119 14.98 -1.37 -3.51
C HIS A 119 15.22 -2.29 -4.70
N ALA A 120 14.18 -2.56 -5.49
CA ALA A 120 14.36 -3.21 -6.78
C ALA A 120 15.18 -2.32 -7.75
N PRO A 121 15.94 -2.89 -8.69
CA PRO A 121 16.96 -2.15 -9.46
C PRO A 121 16.42 -1.11 -10.45
N TRP A 122 15.09 -1.00 -10.60
CA TRP A 122 14.44 -0.02 -11.48
C TRP A 122 13.99 1.26 -10.79
N TRP A 123 14.17 1.37 -9.47
CA TRP A 123 13.82 2.56 -8.68
C TRP A 123 14.93 3.60 -8.61
#